data_AF-A0A6L7XW17-F1
#
_entry.id   AF-A0A6L7XW17-F1
#
_cell.length_a   1.000
_cell.length_b   1.000
_cell.length_c   1.000
_cell.angle_alpha   90.00
_cell.angle_beta   90.00
_cell.angle_gamma   90.00
#
_symmetry.space_group_name_H-M   'P 1'
#
loop_
_entity.id
_entity.type
_entity.pdbx_description
1 polymer ?
#
loop_
_entity_poly.entity_id
_entity_poly.type
_entity_poly.pdbx_seq_one_letter_code
_entity_poly.pdbx_strand_id
1 'polypeptide(L)'
;MRRLPAHILSAVLLFLGAGVASAQEHGPGPAGDEADPPVLGAAPRPAPNEPPSPAFMAEIYAAARHGGRLYDQRRYAESLPYLLAAAERGFKLPQASAGDIYLHGRGGVERNVLVGIGWLGVAAAPATSRRIADYFESVQAQLPDAHAGNAERVVEEFRARYGHARHRVECRVFGNVVEDIGCRFRDDPEADPLFEEPQRPHSDVEEVVVTAPIIDTPAPEIGEVPSGQFIAEVYDAANRGSALYNEGKYKEALPFLVAAARRGFKWAQASAADIYLNGRGGVPPDLEAGIGWLGVAAEPRTAGSISRYFKDSMARLPDRYTPEVVQTIVADYSDRYGNAQHRVACRFESDEGRTWSFYFKTLQCRFIDEATQCRNLVFDGTEVNSQWTCEPLRGSRALDARPY
;
A
#
# COMPACT_ATOMS: atom_id res chain seq x y z
N MET A 1 42.15 -27.13 -72.82
CA MET A 1 41.11 -28.07 -72.35
C MET A 1 40.92 -27.88 -70.84
N ARG A 2 39.68 -27.99 -70.37
CA ARG A 2 39.13 -27.37 -69.15
C ARG A 2 39.54 -28.03 -67.82
N ARG A 3 39.61 -27.16 -66.79
CA ARG A 3 39.27 -27.31 -65.34
C ARG A 3 40.45 -27.16 -64.36
N LEU A 4 40.41 -26.05 -63.63
CA LEU A 4 41.08 -25.72 -62.35
C LEU A 4 40.13 -26.08 -61.17
N PRO A 5 40.52 -25.99 -59.88
CA PRO A 5 41.84 -26.17 -59.23
C PRO A 5 41.76 -27.04 -57.94
N ALA A 6 42.92 -27.47 -57.38
CA ALA A 6 43.02 -27.83 -55.96
C ALA A 6 44.50 -27.82 -55.49
N HIS A 7 44.87 -26.75 -54.78
CA HIS A 7 46.08 -26.60 -53.96
C HIS A 7 45.57 -26.38 -52.51
N ILE A 8 46.21 -26.71 -51.39
CA ILE A 8 47.50 -27.30 -51.02
C ILE A 8 47.40 -27.65 -49.52
N LEU A 9 48.07 -28.74 -49.12
CA LEU A 9 48.57 -29.16 -47.81
C LEU A 9 47.83 -28.79 -46.49
N SER A 10 47.37 -29.85 -45.82
CA SER A 10 47.24 -29.93 -44.36
C SER A 10 48.61 -29.94 -43.66
N ALA A 11 48.77 -29.12 -42.62
CA ALA A 11 49.67 -29.41 -41.50
C ALA A 11 49.09 -28.82 -40.21
N VAL A 12 48.80 -29.73 -39.28
CA VAL A 12 48.38 -29.53 -37.90
C VAL A 12 49.63 -29.17 -37.08
N LEU A 13 49.57 -28.15 -36.21
CA LEU A 13 50.15 -28.14 -34.85
C LEU A 13 49.97 -26.78 -34.14
N LEU A 14 48.96 -26.77 -33.25
CA LEU A 14 48.91 -26.31 -31.86
C LEU A 14 49.86 -25.20 -31.32
N PHE A 15 49.18 -24.23 -30.70
CA PHE A 15 49.51 -23.42 -29.51
C PHE A 15 50.67 -22.41 -29.54
N LEU A 16 50.30 -21.12 -29.61
CA LEU A 16 50.49 -20.10 -28.55
C LEU A 16 50.16 -18.72 -29.12
N GLY A 17 48.92 -18.25 -28.90
CA GLY A 17 48.48 -16.92 -29.27
C GLY A 17 47.90 -16.21 -28.06
N ALA A 18 48.65 -15.23 -27.53
CA ALA A 18 48.15 -14.27 -26.56
C ALA A 18 47.02 -13.46 -27.21
N GLY A 19 45.77 -13.79 -26.86
CA GLY A 19 44.59 -13.05 -27.25
C GLY A 19 44.31 -11.93 -26.25
N VAL A 20 44.44 -10.70 -26.72
CA VAL A 20 43.97 -9.48 -26.05
C VAL A 20 42.46 -9.60 -25.86
N ALA A 21 41.99 -9.85 -24.64
CA ALA A 21 40.57 -9.84 -24.33
C ALA A 21 40.11 -8.37 -24.23
N SER A 22 39.30 -7.94 -25.20
CA SER A 22 38.51 -6.74 -25.08
C SER A 22 37.57 -6.90 -23.89
N ALA A 23 37.79 -6.12 -22.83
CA ALA A 23 36.83 -5.97 -21.75
C ALA A 23 35.60 -5.26 -22.34
N GLN A 24 34.60 -6.05 -22.69
CA GLN A 24 33.28 -5.58 -23.04
C GLN A 24 32.69 -4.98 -21.77
N GLU A 25 32.60 -3.65 -21.75
CA GLU A 25 31.97 -2.88 -20.69
C GLU A 25 30.57 -3.45 -20.43
N HIS A 26 30.41 -4.03 -19.25
CA HIS A 26 29.10 -4.45 -18.76
C HIS A 26 28.33 -3.16 -18.47
N GLY A 27 27.40 -2.82 -19.36
CA GLY A 27 26.41 -1.79 -19.10
C GLY A 27 25.67 -2.05 -17.78
N PRO A 28 25.16 -1.01 -17.11
CA PRO A 28 24.48 -1.19 -15.84
C PRO A 28 23.24 -2.07 -16.04
N GLY A 29 23.17 -3.15 -15.25
CA GLY A 29 22.07 -4.12 -15.26
C GLY A 29 20.71 -3.47 -14.94
N PRO A 30 19.59 -4.09 -15.37
CA PRO A 30 18.27 -3.52 -15.22
C PRO A 30 17.80 -3.55 -13.77
N ALA A 31 17.03 -2.51 -13.41
CA ALA A 31 16.01 -2.41 -12.36
C ALA A 31 16.13 -3.34 -11.14
N GLY A 32 16.41 -2.71 -9.99
CA GLY A 32 16.29 -3.21 -8.60
C GLY A 32 15.85 -4.65 -8.43
N ASP A 33 16.81 -5.49 -8.07
CA ASP A 33 16.69 -6.93 -7.85
C ASP A 33 15.35 -7.31 -7.18
N GLU A 34 14.54 -8.03 -7.95
CA GLU A 34 13.43 -8.82 -7.46
C GLU A 34 14.03 -9.86 -6.51
N ALA A 35 14.02 -9.59 -5.20
CA ALA A 35 14.51 -10.55 -4.22
C ALA A 35 13.84 -11.91 -4.48
N ASP A 36 14.68 -12.96 -4.54
CA ASP A 36 14.26 -14.31 -4.88
C ASP A 36 12.98 -14.73 -4.14
N PRO A 37 12.10 -15.52 -4.77
CA PRO A 37 10.90 -16.02 -4.11
C PRO A 37 11.28 -16.76 -2.82
N PRO A 38 10.52 -16.57 -1.73
CA PRO A 38 10.83 -17.21 -0.47
C PRO A 38 10.73 -18.72 -0.60
N VAL A 39 11.73 -19.43 -0.07
CA VAL A 39 11.72 -20.90 -0.03
C VAL A 39 10.78 -21.35 1.09
N LEU A 40 9.61 -21.86 0.71
CA LEU A 40 8.62 -22.34 1.68
C LEU A 40 9.09 -23.64 2.36
N GLY A 41 8.99 -23.69 3.68
CA GLY A 41 9.37 -24.82 4.51
C GLY A 41 10.87 -24.91 4.83
N ALA A 42 11.64 -23.84 4.60
CA ALA A 42 13.06 -23.81 4.94
C ALA A 42 13.29 -23.77 6.46
N ALA A 43 12.42 -23.07 7.20
CA ALA A 43 12.43 -23.00 8.64
C ALA A 43 11.45 -24.03 9.26
N PRO A 44 11.84 -24.71 10.35
CA PRO A 44 10.95 -25.65 11.04
C PRO A 44 9.68 -24.97 11.55
N ARG A 45 8.54 -25.64 11.34
CA ARG A 45 7.25 -25.18 11.85
C ARG A 45 7.19 -25.35 13.37
N PRO A 46 6.86 -24.31 14.15
CA PRO A 46 6.66 -24.45 15.60
C PRO A 46 5.42 -25.30 15.89
N ALA A 47 5.38 -25.98 17.04
CA ALA A 47 4.15 -26.61 17.49
C ALA A 47 3.09 -25.54 17.87
N PRO A 48 1.80 -25.90 17.96
CA PRO A 48 0.77 -24.96 18.39
C PRO A 48 1.11 -24.32 19.75
N ASN A 49 0.92 -23.00 19.86
CA ASN A 49 1.26 -22.18 21.04
C ASN A 49 2.75 -22.05 21.40
N GLU A 50 3.67 -22.69 20.68
CA GLU A 50 5.11 -22.48 20.85
C GLU A 50 5.58 -21.19 20.16
N PRO A 51 6.57 -20.48 20.71
CA PRO A 51 7.14 -19.30 20.07
C PRO A 51 7.83 -19.68 18.75
N PRO A 52 7.53 -19.01 17.64
CA PRO A 52 8.21 -19.22 16.37
C PRO A 52 9.68 -18.75 16.43
N SER A 53 10.54 -19.41 15.66
CA SER A 53 11.93 -18.92 15.49
C SER A 53 11.97 -17.68 14.59
N PRO A 54 12.99 -16.80 14.72
CA PRO A 54 13.15 -15.65 13.83
C PRO A 54 13.21 -16.02 12.34
N ALA A 55 13.88 -17.12 11.99
CA ALA A 55 13.94 -17.62 10.62
C ALA A 55 12.56 -18.03 10.10
N PHE A 56 11.75 -18.68 10.94
CA PHE A 56 10.38 -19.05 10.60
C PHE A 56 9.48 -17.83 10.41
N MET A 57 9.57 -16.85 11.33
CA MET A 57 8.83 -15.60 11.20
C MET A 57 9.19 -14.90 9.87
N ALA A 58 10.49 -14.73 9.59
CA ALA A 58 10.97 -14.10 8.37
C ALA A 58 10.47 -14.81 7.10
N GLU A 59 10.47 -16.14 7.08
CA GLU A 59 9.94 -16.94 5.97
C GLU A 59 8.43 -16.68 5.76
N ILE A 60 7.63 -16.80 6.82
CA ILE A 60 6.17 -16.60 6.74
C ILE A 60 5.84 -15.20 6.27
N TYR A 61 6.56 -14.22 6.78
CA TYR A 61 6.38 -12.85 6.35
C TYR A 61 6.78 -12.65 4.89
N ALA A 62 7.91 -13.22 4.45
CA ALA A 62 8.32 -13.14 3.05
C ALA A 62 7.31 -13.84 2.12
N ALA A 63 6.72 -14.96 2.55
CA ALA A 63 5.66 -15.65 1.85
C ALA A 63 4.38 -14.82 1.75
N ALA A 64 3.86 -14.30 2.87
CA ALA A 64 2.68 -13.41 2.87
C ALA A 64 2.87 -12.26 1.90
N ARG A 65 4.08 -11.71 1.91
CA ARG A 65 4.54 -10.68 1.01
C ARG A 65 4.46 -11.15 -0.44
N HIS A 66 5.34 -12.06 -0.85
CA HIS A 66 5.40 -12.55 -2.22
C HIS A 66 4.04 -12.99 -2.78
N GLY A 67 3.24 -13.72 -1.98
CA GLY A 67 1.87 -14.13 -2.33
C GLY A 67 0.94 -12.96 -2.65
N GLY A 68 0.91 -11.92 -1.80
CA GLY A 68 0.09 -10.72 -2.05
C GLY A 68 0.43 -10.02 -3.37
N ARG A 69 1.73 -9.89 -3.69
CA ARG A 69 2.18 -9.32 -4.98
C ARG A 69 1.62 -10.08 -6.17
N LEU A 70 1.71 -11.41 -6.13
CA LEU A 70 1.19 -12.27 -7.18
C LEU A 70 -0.33 -12.16 -7.31
N TYR A 71 -1.04 -12.07 -6.19
CA TYR A 71 -2.49 -11.90 -6.17
C TYR A 71 -2.91 -10.61 -6.89
N ASP A 72 -2.24 -9.50 -6.61
CA ASP A 72 -2.55 -8.19 -7.21
C ASP A 72 -2.23 -8.15 -8.71
N GLN A 73 -1.21 -8.90 -9.13
CA GLN A 73 -0.90 -9.15 -10.55
C GLN A 73 -1.88 -10.11 -11.23
N ARG A 74 -2.92 -10.58 -10.52
CA ARG A 74 -3.89 -11.60 -10.97
C ARG A 74 -3.28 -12.97 -11.26
N ARG A 75 -2.08 -13.24 -10.74
CA ARG A 75 -1.37 -14.53 -10.79
C ARG A 75 -1.82 -15.40 -9.63
N TYR A 76 -3.12 -15.70 -9.59
CA TYR A 76 -3.78 -16.29 -8.41
C TYR A 76 -3.26 -17.71 -8.07
N ALA A 77 -3.06 -18.55 -9.08
CA ALA A 77 -2.54 -19.91 -8.86
C ALA A 77 -1.12 -19.90 -8.26
N GLU A 78 -0.26 -19.00 -8.74
CA GLU A 78 1.09 -18.83 -8.23
C GLU A 78 1.11 -18.21 -6.83
N SER A 79 0.16 -17.31 -6.56
CA SER A 79 0.00 -16.63 -5.26
C SER A 79 -0.39 -17.59 -4.14
N LEU A 80 -1.28 -18.53 -4.44
CA LEU A 80 -1.94 -19.38 -3.45
C LEU A 80 -1.00 -20.11 -2.46
N PRO A 81 0.10 -20.80 -2.87
CA PRO A 81 0.98 -21.48 -1.91
C PRO A 81 1.61 -20.52 -0.88
N TYR A 82 1.99 -19.32 -1.32
CA TYR A 82 2.58 -18.31 -0.44
C TYR A 82 1.55 -17.68 0.50
N LEU A 83 0.33 -17.43 0.00
CA LEU A 83 -0.77 -16.97 0.84
C LEU A 83 -1.12 -18.03 1.89
N LEU A 84 -1.22 -19.30 1.52
CA LEU A 84 -1.54 -20.39 2.44
C LEU A 84 -0.50 -20.54 3.55
N ALA A 85 0.79 -20.37 3.25
CA ALA A 85 1.86 -20.42 4.25
C ALA A 85 1.59 -19.46 5.42
N ALA A 86 1.14 -18.24 5.13
CA ALA A 86 0.80 -17.24 6.13
C ALA A 86 -0.64 -17.38 6.67
N ALA A 87 -1.60 -17.77 5.83
CA ALA A 87 -2.99 -17.95 6.21
C ALA A 87 -3.15 -19.04 7.28
N GLU A 88 -2.38 -20.12 7.16
CA GLU A 88 -2.31 -21.19 8.16
C GLU A 88 -1.76 -20.74 9.52
N ARG A 89 -1.11 -19.57 9.59
CA ARG A 89 -0.61 -18.95 10.83
C ARG A 89 -1.53 -17.88 11.39
N GLY A 90 -2.70 -17.66 10.79
CA GLY A 90 -3.68 -16.70 11.31
C GLY A 90 -3.61 -15.29 10.73
N PHE A 91 -2.79 -15.07 9.70
CA PHE A 91 -2.72 -13.76 9.04
C PHE A 91 -4.01 -13.51 8.23
N LYS A 92 -4.76 -12.48 8.63
CA LYS A 92 -6.14 -12.24 8.17
C LYS A 92 -6.25 -11.92 6.68
N LEU A 93 -5.34 -11.12 6.14
CA LEU A 93 -5.33 -10.80 4.71
C LEU A 93 -5.03 -12.03 3.84
N PRO A 94 -3.95 -12.81 4.09
CA PRO A 94 -3.75 -14.09 3.41
C PRO A 94 -4.95 -15.04 3.51
N GLN A 95 -5.63 -15.11 4.66
CA GLN A 95 -6.85 -15.89 4.82
C GLN A 95 -7.98 -15.40 3.90
N ALA A 96 -8.27 -14.10 3.87
CA ALA A 96 -9.30 -13.53 3.01
C ALA A 96 -8.97 -13.73 1.52
N SER A 97 -7.72 -13.50 1.11
CA SER A 97 -7.27 -13.70 -0.28
C SER A 97 -7.35 -15.16 -0.72
N ALA A 98 -6.92 -16.11 0.12
CA ALA A 98 -7.08 -17.54 -0.17
C ALA A 98 -8.56 -17.92 -0.27
N GLY A 99 -9.40 -17.39 0.63
CA GLY A 99 -10.85 -17.55 0.59
C GLY A 99 -11.46 -17.10 -0.75
N ASP A 100 -11.13 -15.89 -1.20
CA ASP A 100 -11.59 -15.35 -2.48
C ASP A 100 -11.15 -16.18 -3.70
N ILE A 101 -9.90 -16.68 -3.71
CA ILE A 101 -9.42 -17.57 -4.78
C ILE A 101 -10.30 -18.82 -4.88
N TYR A 102 -10.55 -19.50 -3.76
CA TYR A 102 -11.34 -20.74 -3.75
C TYR A 102 -12.83 -20.49 -4.02
N LEU A 103 -13.42 -19.42 -3.48
CA LEU A 103 -14.83 -19.09 -3.69
C LEU A 103 -15.18 -18.90 -5.18
N HIS A 104 -14.23 -18.34 -5.94
CA HIS A 104 -14.44 -17.98 -7.34
C HIS A 104 -13.67 -18.84 -8.35
N GLY A 105 -12.78 -19.73 -7.89
CA GLY A 105 -11.91 -20.52 -8.76
C GLY A 105 -10.98 -19.66 -9.61
N ARG A 106 -10.33 -18.66 -9.00
CA ARG A 106 -9.54 -17.67 -9.75
C ARG A 106 -8.26 -18.28 -10.32
N GLY A 107 -7.85 -17.81 -11.50
CA GLY A 107 -6.56 -18.17 -12.12
C GLY A 107 -6.40 -19.66 -12.42
N GLY A 108 -7.50 -20.39 -12.62
CA GLY A 108 -7.48 -21.83 -12.89
C GLY A 108 -7.44 -22.72 -11.65
N VAL A 109 -7.49 -22.14 -10.44
CA VAL A 109 -7.70 -22.90 -9.21
C VAL A 109 -9.14 -23.44 -9.19
N GLU A 110 -9.32 -24.71 -8.79
CA GLU A 110 -10.65 -25.31 -8.71
C GLU A 110 -11.53 -24.55 -7.69
N ARG A 111 -12.75 -24.20 -8.11
CA ARG A 111 -13.72 -23.52 -7.25
C ARG A 111 -14.18 -24.44 -6.13
N ASN A 112 -13.96 -24.02 -4.89
CA ASN A 112 -14.38 -24.74 -3.69
C ASN A 112 -15.03 -23.79 -2.67
N VAL A 113 -16.37 -23.81 -2.63
CA VAL A 113 -17.14 -22.90 -1.79
C VAL A 113 -16.90 -23.13 -0.30
N LEU A 114 -16.82 -24.39 0.14
CA LEU A 114 -16.64 -24.72 1.55
C LEU A 114 -15.25 -24.36 2.06
N VAL A 115 -14.20 -24.65 1.28
CA VAL A 115 -12.84 -24.23 1.64
C VAL A 115 -12.71 -22.71 1.62
N GLY A 116 -13.29 -22.06 0.60
CA GLY A 116 -13.28 -20.61 0.46
C GLY A 116 -13.96 -19.90 1.63
N ILE A 117 -15.15 -20.36 2.03
CA ILE A 117 -15.85 -19.77 3.18
C ILE A 117 -15.19 -20.10 4.51
N GLY A 118 -14.56 -21.27 4.64
CA GLY A 118 -13.73 -21.62 5.79
C GLY A 118 -12.62 -20.60 6.01
N TRP A 119 -11.83 -20.29 4.97
CA TRP A 119 -10.78 -19.28 5.05
C TRP A 119 -11.33 -17.87 5.34
N LEU A 120 -12.39 -17.48 4.64
CA LEU A 120 -13.00 -16.16 4.81
C LEU A 120 -13.60 -15.98 6.22
N GLY A 121 -14.20 -17.03 6.79
CA GLY A 121 -14.79 -16.99 8.14
C GLY A 121 -13.77 -16.91 9.28
N VAL A 122 -12.54 -17.41 9.08
CA VAL A 122 -11.43 -17.14 10.02
C VAL A 122 -10.91 -15.72 9.85
N ALA A 123 -10.83 -15.23 8.62
CA ALA A 123 -10.41 -13.86 8.35
C ALA A 123 -11.36 -12.85 9.00
N ALA A 124 -12.68 -13.12 8.96
CA ALA A 124 -13.77 -12.32 9.53
C ALA A 124 -13.97 -12.51 11.05
N ALA A 125 -12.93 -12.80 11.82
CA ALA A 125 -13.06 -12.97 13.27
C ALA A 125 -13.52 -11.65 13.95
N PRO A 126 -14.20 -11.69 15.10
CA PRO A 126 -14.57 -10.47 15.83
C PRO A 126 -13.37 -9.56 16.11
N ALA A 127 -13.58 -8.24 16.10
CA ALA A 127 -12.54 -7.21 16.26
C ALA A 127 -11.42 -7.23 15.18
N THR A 128 -11.72 -7.76 13.99
CA THR A 128 -10.87 -7.65 12.80
C THR A 128 -11.49 -6.70 11.75
N SER A 129 -11.05 -6.75 10.48
CA SER A 129 -11.50 -5.82 9.43
C SER A 129 -13.00 -5.95 9.16
N ARG A 130 -13.75 -4.84 9.32
CA ARG A 130 -15.20 -4.81 9.05
C ARG A 130 -15.53 -5.18 7.62
N ARG A 131 -14.71 -4.72 6.67
CA ARG A 131 -14.81 -5.07 5.25
C ARG A 131 -14.77 -6.59 5.01
N ILE A 132 -13.88 -7.31 5.70
CA ILE A 132 -13.78 -8.76 5.57
C ILE A 132 -15.03 -9.43 6.17
N ALA A 133 -15.54 -8.90 7.30
CA ALA A 133 -16.77 -9.36 7.92
C ALA A 133 -18.00 -9.15 7.00
N ASP A 134 -18.20 -7.95 6.46
CA ASP A 134 -19.29 -7.65 5.53
C ASP A 134 -19.23 -8.57 4.29
N TYR A 135 -18.02 -8.83 3.77
CA TYR A 135 -17.85 -9.74 2.64
C TYR A 135 -18.21 -11.19 3.03
N PHE A 136 -17.77 -11.66 4.18
CA PHE A 136 -18.13 -12.98 4.71
C PHE A 136 -19.64 -13.14 4.88
N GLU A 137 -20.31 -12.18 5.50
CA GLU A 137 -21.77 -12.16 5.68
C GLU A 137 -22.50 -12.18 4.33
N SER A 138 -22.01 -11.41 3.36
CA SER A 138 -22.59 -11.40 2.00
C SER A 138 -22.48 -12.76 1.31
N VAL A 139 -21.35 -13.47 1.50
CA VAL A 139 -21.14 -14.80 0.93
C VAL A 139 -22.03 -15.82 1.63
N GLN A 140 -22.15 -15.76 2.96
CA GLN A 140 -23.05 -16.62 3.74
C GLN A 140 -24.50 -16.47 3.31
N ALA A 141 -24.98 -15.23 3.13
CA ALA A 141 -26.35 -14.94 2.72
C ALA A 141 -26.69 -15.45 1.32
N GLN A 142 -25.68 -15.63 0.46
CA GLN A 142 -25.84 -16.12 -0.92
C GLN A 142 -25.61 -17.64 -1.06
N LEU A 143 -25.27 -18.34 0.03
CA LEU A 143 -25.09 -19.78 -0.02
C LEU A 143 -26.42 -20.49 -0.29
N PRO A 144 -26.46 -21.48 -1.21
CA PRO A 144 -27.61 -22.36 -1.31
C PRO A 144 -27.83 -23.13 0.00
N ASP A 145 -29.09 -23.37 0.39
CA ASP A 145 -29.46 -24.05 1.64
C ASP A 145 -28.69 -25.35 1.90
N ALA A 146 -28.37 -26.11 0.84
CA ALA A 146 -27.58 -27.34 0.91
C ALA A 146 -26.15 -27.15 1.48
N HIS A 147 -25.62 -25.94 1.45
CA HIS A 147 -24.27 -25.60 1.92
C HIS A 147 -24.26 -24.87 3.26
N ALA A 148 -25.37 -24.27 3.69
CA ALA A 148 -25.42 -23.41 4.87
C ALA A 148 -24.98 -24.13 6.14
N GLY A 149 -25.56 -25.29 6.46
CA GLY A 149 -25.19 -26.06 7.66
C GLY A 149 -23.76 -26.63 7.61
N ASN A 150 -23.23 -26.90 6.41
CA ASN A 150 -21.84 -27.33 6.26
C ASN A 150 -20.86 -26.16 6.40
N ALA A 151 -21.24 -24.97 5.95
CA ALA A 151 -20.40 -23.78 5.98
C ALA A 151 -20.11 -23.34 7.42
N GLU A 152 -21.11 -23.32 8.31
CA GLU A 152 -20.90 -22.98 9.72
C GLU A 152 -19.90 -23.92 10.39
N ARG A 153 -20.09 -25.23 10.23
CA ARG A 153 -19.18 -26.25 10.77
C ARG A 153 -17.75 -26.07 10.24
N VAL A 154 -17.59 -25.85 8.94
CA VAL A 154 -16.27 -25.66 8.32
C VAL A 154 -15.59 -24.38 8.83
N VAL A 155 -16.35 -23.29 9.01
CA VAL A 155 -15.82 -22.05 9.57
C VAL A 155 -15.31 -22.27 10.99
N GLU A 156 -16.05 -22.99 11.84
CA GLU A 156 -15.62 -23.30 13.20
C GLU A 156 -14.37 -24.20 13.23
N GLU A 157 -14.30 -25.22 12.36
CA GLU A 157 -13.11 -26.07 12.21
C GLU A 157 -11.88 -25.24 11.79
N PHE A 158 -12.06 -24.32 10.84
CA PHE A 158 -11.00 -23.44 10.38
C PHE A 158 -10.60 -22.43 11.47
N ARG A 159 -11.54 -21.87 12.23
CA ARG A 159 -11.24 -20.95 13.34
C ARG A 159 -10.43 -21.65 14.41
N ALA A 160 -10.83 -22.87 14.76
CA ALA A 160 -10.09 -23.71 15.69
C ALA A 160 -8.67 -24.00 15.18
N ARG A 161 -8.48 -24.28 13.89
CA ARG A 161 -7.18 -24.69 13.31
C ARG A 161 -6.24 -23.54 12.95
N TYR A 162 -6.79 -22.44 12.45
CA TYR A 162 -6.06 -21.34 11.81
C TYR A 162 -6.32 -19.98 12.46
N GLY A 163 -6.99 -19.92 13.61
CA GLY A 163 -7.13 -18.69 14.38
C GLY A 163 -5.78 -18.09 14.77
N HIS A 164 -5.63 -16.77 14.72
CA HIS A 164 -4.36 -16.09 15.00
C HIS A 164 -3.84 -16.32 16.42
N ALA A 165 -4.72 -16.42 17.42
CA ALA A 165 -4.33 -16.57 18.82
C ALA A 165 -3.47 -17.82 19.09
N ARG A 166 -3.82 -18.97 18.52
CA ARG A 166 -3.07 -20.24 18.69
C ARG A 166 -1.72 -20.28 17.98
N HIS A 167 -1.53 -19.39 17.02
CA HIS A 167 -0.27 -19.22 16.28
C HIS A 167 0.55 -18.06 16.83
N ARG A 168 0.17 -17.53 18.00
CA ARG A 168 0.81 -16.39 18.66
C ARG A 168 0.88 -15.17 17.75
N VAL A 169 -0.13 -15.01 16.89
CA VAL A 169 -0.31 -13.84 16.04
C VAL A 169 -1.32 -12.91 16.71
N GLU A 170 -0.99 -11.63 16.74
CA GLU A 170 -1.91 -10.56 17.06
C GLU A 170 -2.24 -9.77 15.80
N CYS A 171 -3.49 -9.34 15.68
CA CYS A 171 -3.93 -8.52 14.57
C CYS A 171 -4.63 -7.28 15.09
N ARG A 172 -4.38 -6.13 14.46
CA ARG A 172 -5.02 -4.85 14.77
C ARG A 172 -5.49 -4.20 13.49
N VAL A 173 -6.70 -3.64 13.54
CA VAL A 173 -7.20 -2.78 12.48
C VAL A 173 -6.55 -1.40 12.64
N PHE A 174 -6.11 -0.81 11.53
CA PHE A 174 -5.58 0.54 11.48
C PHE A 174 -6.09 1.24 10.22
N GLY A 175 -5.96 2.57 10.17
CA GLY A 175 -6.49 3.35 9.06
C GLY A 175 -7.96 3.68 9.24
N ASN A 176 -8.34 4.84 8.71
CA ASN A 176 -9.54 5.53 9.15
C ASN A 176 -10.66 5.47 8.09
N VAL A 177 -10.30 5.61 6.82
CA VAL A 177 -11.22 5.60 5.65
C VAL A 177 -11.23 4.24 4.98
N VAL A 178 -10.04 3.68 4.87
CA VAL A 178 -9.83 2.29 4.52
C VAL A 178 -9.31 1.64 5.78
N GLU A 179 -10.21 0.97 6.47
CA GLU A 179 -9.83 0.04 7.54
C GLU A 179 -8.98 -1.06 6.93
N ASP A 180 -7.74 -1.12 7.39
CA ASP A 180 -6.80 -2.16 7.02
C ASP A 180 -6.40 -2.97 8.24
N ILE A 181 -5.91 -4.19 8.02
CA ILE A 181 -5.61 -5.11 9.13
C ILE A 181 -4.17 -5.59 9.08
N GLY A 182 -3.41 -5.20 10.11
CA GLY A 182 -2.06 -5.65 10.35
C GLY A 182 -2.07 -6.87 11.24
N CYS A 183 -1.28 -7.88 10.90
CA CYS A 183 -1.03 -9.05 11.75
C CYS A 183 0.47 -9.22 11.95
N ARG A 184 0.89 -9.56 13.16
CA ARG A 184 2.29 -9.87 13.49
C ARG A 184 2.37 -11.01 14.50
N PHE A 185 3.51 -11.69 14.53
CA PHE A 185 3.83 -12.57 15.64
C PHE A 185 4.07 -11.74 16.91
N ARG A 186 3.58 -12.20 18.05
CA ARG A 186 3.80 -11.57 19.37
C ARG A 186 5.25 -11.70 19.84
N ASP A 187 5.94 -12.71 19.32
CA ASP A 187 7.31 -13.07 19.69
C ASP A 187 8.36 -12.36 18.82
N ASP A 188 7.92 -11.45 17.96
CA ASP A 188 8.80 -10.66 17.11
C ASP A 188 9.61 -9.68 17.98
N PRO A 189 10.94 -9.85 18.11
CA PRO A 189 11.77 -9.03 18.99
C PRO A 189 11.94 -7.59 18.47
N GLU A 190 11.59 -7.35 17.21
CA GLU A 190 11.56 -6.03 16.57
C GLU A 190 10.15 -5.41 16.66
N ALA A 191 9.43 -5.68 17.75
CA ALA A 191 8.12 -5.12 18.01
C ALA A 191 8.17 -3.58 18.15
N ASP A 192 7.89 -2.87 17.06
CA ASP A 192 7.74 -1.41 16.98
C ASP A 192 6.63 -0.86 17.93
N PRO A 193 6.73 0.39 18.47
CA PRO A 193 5.82 0.98 19.47
C PRO A 193 4.37 1.19 19.03
N LEU A 194 3.99 0.87 17.79
CA LEU A 194 2.57 0.88 17.36
C LEU A 194 1.71 -0.13 18.15
N PHE A 195 2.33 -1.04 18.89
CA PHE A 195 1.67 -1.97 19.80
C PHE A 195 1.79 -1.60 21.29
N GLU A 196 2.69 -0.70 21.65
CA GLU A 196 2.62 -0.01 22.94
C GLU A 196 1.48 1.00 22.84
N GLU A 197 0.55 0.95 23.78
CA GLU A 197 -0.36 2.09 23.94
C GLU A 197 0.55 3.29 24.22
N PRO A 198 0.53 4.36 23.41
CA PRO A 198 1.05 5.61 23.91
C PRO A 198 0.21 5.86 25.16
N GLN A 199 0.85 5.96 26.33
CA GLN A 199 0.17 6.50 27.50
C GLN A 199 -0.21 7.93 27.14
N ARG A 200 -1.39 8.07 26.54
CA ARG A 200 -1.94 9.36 26.17
C ARG A 200 -2.37 10.00 27.48
N PRO A 201 -1.91 11.23 27.77
CA PRO A 201 -2.54 12.00 28.82
C PRO A 201 -4.02 12.08 28.48
N HIS A 202 -4.88 11.73 29.42
CA HIS A 202 -6.27 12.14 29.38
C HIS A 202 -6.26 13.67 29.41
N SER A 203 -6.31 14.30 28.23
CA SER A 203 -6.67 15.70 28.12
C SER A 203 -8.08 15.75 27.58
N ASP A 204 -8.98 16.31 28.38
CA ASP A 204 -10.31 16.73 27.94
C ASP A 204 -10.14 17.59 26.68
N VAL A 205 -10.53 17.05 25.53
CA VAL A 205 -10.38 17.77 24.26
C VAL A 205 -11.58 18.71 24.16
N GLU A 206 -11.36 19.99 24.43
CA GLU A 206 -12.33 21.05 24.17
C GLU A 206 -12.73 21.05 22.69
N GLU A 207 -14.01 21.30 22.42
CA GLU A 207 -14.57 21.47 21.08
C GLU A 207 -13.75 22.50 20.30
N VAL A 208 -13.06 22.07 19.24
CA VAL A 208 -12.19 22.96 18.46
C VAL A 208 -13.06 23.82 17.54
N VAL A 209 -13.42 25.02 18.01
CA VAL A 209 -13.94 26.07 17.13
C VAL A 209 -12.75 26.65 16.35
N VAL A 210 -12.62 26.28 15.08
CA VAL A 210 -11.55 26.77 14.19
C VAL A 210 -11.78 28.27 13.92
N THR A 211 -11.16 29.11 14.74
CA THR A 211 -11.23 30.59 14.64
C THR A 211 -10.00 31.19 13.96
N ALA A 212 -8.92 30.41 13.81
CA ALA A 212 -7.69 30.76 13.13
C ALA A 212 -7.45 29.84 11.92
N PRO A 213 -6.63 30.25 10.93
CA PRO A 213 -6.17 29.34 9.89
C PRO A 213 -5.47 28.13 10.51
N ILE A 214 -5.69 26.95 9.93
CA ILE A 214 -5.00 25.72 10.40
C ILE A 214 -3.51 25.74 10.01
N ILE A 215 -3.20 26.40 8.90
CA ILE A 215 -1.84 26.65 8.43
C ILE A 215 -1.73 28.17 8.35
N ASP A 216 -0.94 28.75 9.24
CA ASP A 216 -0.73 30.20 9.32
C ASP A 216 0.40 30.63 8.38
N THR A 217 1.31 29.72 8.04
CA THR A 217 2.38 30.00 7.10
C THR A 217 1.82 30.15 5.68
N PRO A 218 2.20 31.22 4.94
CA PRO A 218 1.77 31.39 3.55
C PRO A 218 2.09 30.16 2.71
N ALA A 219 1.09 29.75 1.93
CA ALA A 219 1.24 28.70 0.95
C ALA A 219 2.29 29.11 -0.10
N PRO A 220 3.25 28.25 -0.49
CA PRO A 220 4.05 28.48 -1.69
C PRO A 220 3.14 28.48 -2.93
N GLU A 221 3.57 29.16 -4.00
CA GLU A 221 2.94 29.00 -5.31
C GLU A 221 3.17 27.58 -5.85
N ILE A 222 2.37 27.17 -6.82
CA ILE A 222 2.48 25.83 -7.42
C ILE A 222 3.89 25.64 -7.99
N GLY A 223 4.56 24.55 -7.58
CA GLY A 223 5.93 24.23 -8.00
C GLY A 223 7.05 24.88 -7.18
N GLU A 224 6.76 25.89 -6.36
CA GLU A 224 7.74 26.52 -5.47
C GLU A 224 8.10 25.64 -4.27
N VAL A 225 9.32 25.79 -3.79
CA VAL A 225 9.83 25.03 -2.62
C VAL A 225 9.15 25.55 -1.34
N PRO A 226 8.38 24.70 -0.62
CA PRO A 226 7.77 25.09 0.63
C PRO A 226 8.82 25.38 1.73
N SER A 227 8.50 26.31 2.63
CA SER A 227 9.33 26.53 3.81
C SER A 227 9.24 25.35 4.79
N GLY A 228 10.27 25.14 5.60
CA GLY A 228 10.25 24.07 6.61
C GLY A 228 9.11 24.23 7.62
N GLN A 229 8.74 25.47 7.96
CA GLN A 229 7.59 25.75 8.83
C GLN A 229 6.27 25.36 8.17
N PHE A 230 6.09 25.71 6.90
CA PHE A 230 4.91 25.33 6.12
C PHE A 230 4.78 23.80 6.03
N ILE A 231 5.89 23.09 5.76
CA ILE A 231 5.93 21.62 5.74
C ILE A 231 5.47 21.05 7.09
N ALA A 232 6.02 21.56 8.19
CA ALA A 232 5.68 21.08 9.54
C ALA A 232 4.19 21.29 9.88
N GLU A 233 3.62 22.45 9.55
CA GLU A 233 2.20 22.76 9.76
C GLU A 233 1.28 21.85 8.94
N VAL A 234 1.66 21.52 7.70
CA VAL A 234 0.90 20.55 6.88
C VAL A 234 0.91 19.15 7.50
N TYR A 235 2.06 18.71 8.03
CA TYR A 235 2.13 17.42 8.72
C TYR A 235 1.34 17.39 10.01
N ASP A 236 1.40 18.45 10.82
CA ASP A 236 0.60 18.56 12.03
C ASP A 236 -0.90 18.47 11.69
N ALA A 237 -1.33 19.22 10.65
CA ALA A 237 -2.70 19.14 10.17
C ALA A 237 -3.08 17.72 9.69
N ALA A 238 -2.22 17.05 8.92
CA ALA A 238 -2.48 15.67 8.48
C ALA A 238 -2.62 14.70 9.67
N ASN A 239 -1.71 14.79 10.64
CA ASN A 239 -1.70 13.92 11.82
C ASN A 239 -2.89 14.18 12.73
N ARG A 240 -3.18 15.45 13.04
CA ARG A 240 -4.30 15.85 13.89
C ARG A 240 -5.65 15.54 13.24
N GLY A 241 -5.80 15.81 11.95
CA GLY A 241 -6.99 15.44 11.18
C GLY A 241 -7.23 13.93 11.18
N SER A 242 -6.17 13.15 10.99
CA SER A 242 -6.23 11.68 11.08
C SER A 242 -6.66 11.22 12.48
N ALA A 243 -6.06 11.77 13.55
CA ALA A 243 -6.40 11.42 14.91
C ALA A 243 -7.86 11.73 15.27
N LEU A 244 -8.34 12.94 14.94
CA LEU A 244 -9.74 13.33 15.18
C LEU A 244 -10.73 12.47 14.39
N TYR A 245 -10.41 12.15 13.13
CA TYR A 245 -11.22 11.25 12.34
C TYR A 245 -11.32 9.88 13.04
N ASN A 246 -10.20 9.33 13.53
CA ASN A 246 -10.16 8.04 14.23
C ASN A 246 -11.01 8.00 15.50
N GLU A 247 -11.15 9.13 16.17
CA GLU A 247 -12.02 9.29 17.33
C GLU A 247 -13.50 9.44 16.95
N GLY A 248 -13.84 9.43 15.65
CA GLY A 248 -15.20 9.65 15.16
C GLY A 248 -15.62 11.13 15.16
N LYS A 249 -14.69 12.05 15.45
CA LYS A 249 -14.92 13.51 15.48
C LYS A 249 -14.80 14.11 14.08
N TYR A 250 -15.62 13.62 13.15
CA TYR A 250 -15.49 13.93 11.71
C TYR A 250 -15.59 15.42 11.39
N LYS A 251 -16.51 16.14 12.04
CA LYS A 251 -16.70 17.59 11.84
C LYS A 251 -15.46 18.39 12.24
N GLU A 252 -14.81 18.01 13.33
CA GLU A 252 -13.56 18.62 13.81
C GLU A 252 -12.36 18.20 12.97
N ALA A 253 -12.34 16.96 12.47
CA ALA A 253 -11.26 16.44 11.63
C ALA A 253 -11.22 17.09 10.24
N LEU A 254 -12.40 17.36 9.66
CA LEU A 254 -12.55 17.83 8.29
C LEU A 254 -11.64 19.01 7.91
N PRO A 255 -11.58 20.12 8.67
CA PRO A 255 -10.77 21.27 8.26
C PRO A 255 -9.25 20.94 8.27
N PHE A 256 -8.77 20.12 9.20
CA PHE A 256 -7.37 19.66 9.23
C PHE A 256 -7.05 18.74 8.05
N LEU A 257 -7.96 17.81 7.75
CA LEU A 257 -7.83 16.91 6.61
C LEU A 257 -7.84 17.69 5.29
N VAL A 258 -8.72 18.67 5.12
CA VAL A 258 -8.77 19.52 3.92
C VAL A 258 -7.48 20.33 3.77
N ALA A 259 -6.90 20.84 4.85
CA ALA A 259 -5.63 21.58 4.81
C ALA A 259 -4.49 20.74 4.23
N ALA A 260 -4.35 19.48 4.68
CA ALA A 260 -3.36 18.54 4.14
C ALA A 260 -3.75 18.01 2.74
N ALA A 261 -5.04 17.75 2.49
CA ALA A 261 -5.55 17.24 1.23
C ALA A 261 -5.26 18.18 0.06
N ARG A 262 -5.35 19.50 0.30
CA ARG A 262 -4.98 20.54 -0.66
C ARG A 262 -3.53 20.46 -1.13
N ARG A 263 -2.65 19.78 -0.39
CA ARG A 263 -1.23 19.59 -0.72
C ARG A 263 -0.92 18.22 -1.33
N GLY A 264 -1.94 17.44 -1.66
CA GLY A 264 -1.72 16.14 -2.31
C GLY A 264 -1.49 14.96 -1.38
N PHE A 265 -1.75 15.12 -0.08
CA PHE A 265 -1.69 13.99 0.86
C PHE A 265 -2.86 13.04 0.61
N LYS A 266 -2.62 11.95 -0.12
CA LYS A 266 -3.66 11.03 -0.62
C LYS A 266 -4.55 10.44 0.48
N TRP A 267 -4.03 10.18 1.68
CA TRP A 267 -4.84 9.75 2.83
C TRP A 267 -5.74 10.85 3.39
N ALA A 268 -5.25 12.10 3.44
CA ALA A 268 -6.06 13.23 3.85
C ALA A 268 -7.16 13.52 2.82
N GLN A 269 -6.84 13.41 1.52
CA GLN A 269 -7.79 13.52 0.42
C GLN A 269 -8.90 12.46 0.52
N ALA A 270 -8.52 11.18 0.70
CA ALA A 270 -9.51 10.10 0.88
C ALA A 270 -10.38 10.31 2.14
N SER A 271 -9.81 10.83 3.23
CA SER A 271 -10.54 11.10 4.47
C SER A 271 -11.52 12.26 4.38
N ALA A 272 -11.10 13.37 3.78
CA ALA A 272 -12.01 14.47 3.51
C ALA A 272 -13.14 14.02 2.58
N ALA A 273 -12.82 13.24 1.55
CA ALA A 273 -13.81 12.71 0.62
C ALA A 273 -14.86 11.83 1.30
N ASP A 274 -14.44 10.92 2.17
CA ASP A 274 -15.35 10.05 2.90
C ASP A 274 -16.34 10.84 3.76
N ILE A 275 -15.87 11.91 4.43
CA ILE A 275 -16.74 12.80 5.22
C ILE A 275 -17.78 13.45 4.29
N TYR A 276 -17.36 14.02 3.17
CA TYR A 276 -18.24 14.72 2.23
C TYR A 276 -19.23 13.79 1.51
N LEU A 277 -18.80 12.60 1.08
CA LEU A 277 -19.65 11.64 0.37
C LEU A 277 -20.74 11.07 1.26
N ASN A 278 -20.41 10.79 2.53
CA ASN A 278 -21.32 10.09 3.44
C ASN A 278 -21.95 11.01 4.51
N GLY A 279 -21.63 12.30 4.51
CA GLY A 279 -22.14 13.27 5.49
C GLY A 279 -21.79 12.92 6.94
N ARG A 280 -20.57 12.46 7.19
CA ARG A 280 -20.20 11.93 8.52
C ARG A 280 -20.16 13.00 9.59
N GLY A 281 -20.50 12.62 10.83
CA GLY A 281 -20.46 13.51 11.99
C GLY A 281 -21.37 14.73 11.88
N GLY A 282 -22.44 14.63 11.08
CA GLY A 282 -23.39 15.73 10.87
C GLY A 282 -22.91 16.81 9.89
N VAL A 283 -21.82 16.57 9.16
CA VAL A 283 -21.40 17.42 8.04
C VAL A 283 -22.41 17.20 6.89
N PRO A 284 -23.00 18.26 6.30
CA PRO A 284 -23.86 18.11 5.14
C PRO A 284 -23.11 17.43 3.98
N PRO A 285 -23.70 16.41 3.32
CA PRO A 285 -23.06 15.77 2.19
C PRO A 285 -22.76 16.77 1.06
N ASP A 286 -21.57 16.65 0.49
CA ASP A 286 -21.15 17.38 -0.72
C ASP A 286 -20.54 16.37 -1.69
N LEU A 287 -21.39 15.86 -2.59
CA LEU A 287 -20.97 14.80 -3.51
C LEU A 287 -19.92 15.29 -4.49
N GLU A 288 -19.94 16.55 -4.92
CA GLU A 288 -18.95 17.09 -5.86
C GLU A 288 -17.58 17.19 -5.21
N ALA A 289 -17.51 17.76 -4.00
CA ALA A 289 -16.26 17.79 -3.23
C ALA A 289 -15.76 16.37 -2.92
N GLY A 290 -16.67 15.47 -2.55
CA GLY A 290 -16.37 14.07 -2.30
C GLY A 290 -15.77 13.34 -3.51
N ILE A 291 -16.38 13.51 -4.70
CA ILE A 291 -15.88 12.95 -5.97
C ILE A 291 -14.50 13.51 -6.29
N GLY A 292 -14.34 14.84 -6.18
CA GLY A 292 -13.08 15.52 -6.48
C GLY A 292 -11.93 15.02 -5.60
N TRP A 293 -12.11 15.06 -4.28
CA TRP A 293 -11.11 14.62 -3.32
C TRP A 293 -10.77 13.14 -3.45
N LEU A 294 -11.76 12.26 -3.63
CA LEU A 294 -11.49 10.83 -3.75
C LEU A 294 -10.85 10.47 -5.09
N GLY A 295 -11.21 11.17 -6.16
CA GLY A 295 -10.61 10.99 -7.48
C GLY A 295 -9.14 11.36 -7.51
N VAL A 296 -8.77 12.55 -6.99
CA VAL A 296 -7.35 12.95 -6.91
C VAL A 296 -6.55 12.02 -5.98
N ALA A 297 -7.17 11.54 -4.89
CA ALA A 297 -6.55 10.52 -4.04
C ALA A 297 -6.29 9.21 -4.80
N ALA A 298 -7.20 8.84 -5.71
CA ALA A 298 -7.17 7.59 -6.47
C ALA A 298 -6.30 7.63 -7.75
N GLU A 299 -5.72 8.77 -8.10
CA GLU A 299 -4.76 8.90 -9.20
C GLU A 299 -3.56 7.93 -9.08
N PRO A 300 -2.86 7.62 -10.19
CA PRO A 300 -1.77 6.64 -10.21
C PRO A 300 -0.73 6.80 -9.08
N ARG A 301 -0.11 5.67 -8.67
CA ARG A 301 0.74 5.54 -7.46
C ARG A 301 -0.01 5.80 -6.16
N THR A 302 -1.29 5.43 -6.09
CA THR A 302 -2.10 5.42 -4.86
C THR A 302 -2.20 4.02 -4.27
N ALA A 303 -2.65 3.92 -3.02
CA ALA A 303 -2.98 2.66 -2.36
C ALA A 303 -4.15 1.97 -3.06
N GLY A 304 -4.03 0.66 -3.32
CA GLY A 304 -5.09 -0.11 -3.99
C GLY A 304 -6.43 -0.07 -3.24
N SER A 305 -6.38 0.16 -1.92
CA SER A 305 -7.54 0.43 -1.09
C SER A 305 -8.28 1.73 -1.44
N ILE A 306 -7.55 2.83 -1.67
CA ILE A 306 -8.12 4.12 -2.12
C ILE A 306 -8.74 3.95 -3.51
N SER A 307 -8.04 3.30 -4.46
CA SER A 307 -8.59 3.03 -5.80
C SER A 307 -9.90 2.24 -5.75
N ARG A 308 -9.98 1.26 -4.85
CA ARG A 308 -11.19 0.46 -4.68
C ARG A 308 -12.32 1.26 -4.03
N TYR A 309 -12.01 2.04 -3.00
CA TYR A 309 -12.98 2.92 -2.36
C TYR A 309 -13.54 3.96 -3.34
N PHE A 310 -12.71 4.49 -4.22
CA PHE A 310 -13.14 5.33 -5.34
C PHE A 310 -14.14 4.59 -6.23
N LYS A 311 -13.77 3.42 -6.75
CA LYS A 311 -14.66 2.62 -7.61
C LYS A 311 -16.01 2.33 -6.95
N ASP A 312 -15.99 1.86 -5.70
CA ASP A 312 -17.19 1.48 -4.95
C ASP A 312 -18.06 2.71 -4.61
N SER A 313 -17.46 3.87 -4.42
CA SER A 313 -18.18 5.13 -4.18
C SER A 313 -18.80 5.69 -5.45
N MET A 314 -18.08 5.67 -6.58
CA MET A 314 -18.61 6.14 -7.86
C MET A 314 -19.82 5.30 -8.31
N ALA A 315 -19.81 3.99 -8.03
CA ALA A 315 -20.92 3.09 -8.36
C ALA A 315 -22.22 3.37 -7.58
N ARG A 316 -22.17 4.15 -6.49
CA ARG A 316 -23.32 4.47 -5.63
C ARG A 316 -23.86 5.89 -5.87
N LEU A 317 -23.25 6.65 -6.79
CA LEU A 317 -23.67 8.01 -7.07
C LEU A 317 -25.04 8.05 -7.77
N PRO A 318 -25.83 9.11 -7.55
CA PRO A 318 -27.06 9.33 -8.32
C PRO A 318 -26.79 9.47 -9.83
N ASP A 319 -27.75 9.06 -10.66
CA ASP A 319 -27.65 9.02 -12.14
C ASP A 319 -27.17 10.33 -12.82
N ARG A 320 -27.35 11.48 -12.14
CA ARG A 320 -26.85 12.78 -12.62
C ARG A 320 -25.32 12.87 -12.71
N TYR A 321 -24.59 12.03 -11.99
CA TYR A 321 -23.13 11.95 -12.04
C TYR A 321 -22.70 10.86 -13.02
N THR A 322 -22.78 11.18 -14.32
CA THR A 322 -22.28 10.29 -15.37
C THR A 322 -20.75 10.17 -15.29
N PRO A 323 -20.14 9.14 -15.91
CA PRO A 323 -18.69 9.00 -15.96
C PRO A 323 -17.95 10.25 -16.45
N GLU A 324 -18.53 10.98 -17.41
CA GLU A 324 -17.96 12.21 -17.97
C GLU A 324 -17.98 13.36 -16.96
N VAL A 325 -19.07 13.49 -16.19
CA VAL A 325 -19.18 14.48 -15.10
C VAL A 325 -18.15 14.17 -14.01
N VAL A 326 -18.06 12.91 -13.60
CA VAL A 326 -17.05 12.46 -12.64
C VAL A 326 -15.64 12.78 -13.12
N GLN A 327 -15.31 12.46 -14.37
CA GLN A 327 -13.99 12.77 -14.95
C GLN A 327 -13.69 14.27 -14.95
N THR A 328 -14.69 15.10 -15.26
CA THR A 328 -14.53 16.56 -15.26
C THR A 328 -14.22 17.10 -13.85
N ILE A 329 -14.95 16.62 -12.84
CA ILE A 329 -14.71 17.01 -11.43
C ILE A 329 -13.32 16.55 -10.98
N VAL A 330 -12.95 15.30 -11.29
CA VAL A 330 -11.66 14.74 -10.89
C VAL A 330 -10.51 15.48 -11.58
N ALA A 331 -10.64 15.84 -12.85
CA ALA A 331 -9.63 16.62 -13.56
C ALA A 331 -9.40 17.99 -12.89
N ASP A 332 -10.46 18.73 -12.55
CA ASP A 332 -10.35 20.02 -11.86
C ASP A 332 -9.64 19.90 -10.50
N TYR A 333 -9.97 18.86 -9.71
CA TYR A 333 -9.32 18.62 -8.43
C TYR A 333 -7.86 18.17 -8.58
N SER A 334 -7.56 17.38 -9.60
CA SER A 334 -6.21 16.93 -9.90
C SER A 334 -5.31 18.10 -10.32
N ASP A 335 -5.86 19.02 -11.11
CA ASP A 335 -5.19 20.25 -11.52
C ASP A 335 -4.90 21.19 -10.37
N ARG A 336 -5.69 21.18 -9.28
CA ARG A 336 -5.49 22.08 -8.14
C ARG A 336 -4.75 21.44 -6.98
N TYR A 337 -4.93 20.14 -6.78
CA TYR A 337 -4.56 19.44 -5.54
C TYR A 337 -3.78 18.14 -5.79
N GLY A 338 -3.37 17.88 -7.03
CA GLY A 338 -2.50 16.75 -7.37
C GLY A 338 -1.15 16.85 -6.66
N ASN A 339 -0.67 15.73 -6.10
CA ASN A 339 0.52 15.72 -5.23
C ASN A 339 1.80 16.20 -5.92
N ALA A 340 1.98 15.92 -7.21
CA ALA A 340 3.15 16.36 -7.96
C ALA A 340 3.28 17.90 -8.02
N GLN A 341 2.15 18.59 -8.18
CA GLN A 341 2.12 20.06 -8.27
C GLN A 341 2.49 20.75 -6.95
N HIS A 342 2.20 20.06 -5.85
CA HIS A 342 2.53 20.51 -4.49
C HIS A 342 3.87 19.96 -3.99
N ARG A 343 4.71 19.43 -4.89
CA ARG A 343 6.03 18.85 -4.58
C ARG A 343 5.96 17.72 -3.53
N VAL A 344 4.85 17.00 -3.50
CA VAL A 344 4.63 15.84 -2.64
C VAL A 344 4.80 14.56 -3.45
N ALA A 345 5.76 13.74 -3.04
CA ALA A 345 5.94 12.40 -3.58
C ALA A 345 5.24 11.39 -2.68
N CYS A 346 4.26 10.69 -3.24
CA CYS A 346 3.68 9.53 -2.60
C CYS A 346 4.44 8.28 -3.07
N ARG A 347 5.12 7.65 -2.12
CA ARG A 347 5.84 6.41 -2.36
C ARG A 347 5.28 5.35 -1.44
N PHE A 348 5.25 4.17 -2.02
CA PHE A 348 5.05 2.97 -1.28
C PHE A 348 6.41 2.64 -0.64
N GLU A 349 6.61 3.06 0.61
CA GLU A 349 7.81 2.73 1.37
C GLU A 349 7.67 1.31 1.92
N SER A 350 8.66 0.46 1.62
CA SER A 350 8.94 -0.70 2.47
C SER A 350 9.65 -0.14 3.68
N ASP A 351 8.97 -0.12 4.81
CA ASP A 351 9.62 0.23 6.06
C ASP A 351 10.77 -0.78 6.26
N GLU A 352 12.02 -0.32 6.13
CA GLU A 352 13.22 -1.15 6.34
C GLU A 352 13.22 -1.61 7.80
N GLY A 353 12.55 -2.75 8.05
CA GLY A 353 12.43 -3.40 9.35
C GLY A 353 11.19 -3.06 10.19
N ARG A 354 10.11 -2.45 9.65
CA ARG A 354 9.08 -1.82 10.52
C ARG A 354 7.60 -2.02 10.16
N THR A 355 7.24 -2.75 9.08
CA THR A 355 5.83 -3.14 8.88
C THR A 355 5.65 -4.41 8.03
N TRP A 356 4.95 -5.41 8.58
CA TRP A 356 4.73 -6.71 7.94
C TRP A 356 3.46 -6.78 7.07
N SER A 357 3.42 -6.03 5.98
CA SER A 357 2.41 -6.30 4.96
C SER A 357 2.81 -5.82 3.60
N PHE A 358 2.53 -6.66 2.61
CA PHE A 358 2.64 -6.28 1.21
C PHE A 358 1.41 -5.62 0.64
N TYR A 359 0.30 -5.62 1.36
CA TYR A 359 -0.73 -4.63 1.10
C TYR A 359 -0.34 -3.27 1.70
N PHE A 360 0.62 -3.23 2.65
CA PHE A 360 1.09 -2.03 3.37
C PHE A 360 2.58 -1.78 3.13
N LYS A 361 2.94 -1.56 1.86
CA LYS A 361 3.73 -0.36 1.70
C LYS A 361 2.80 0.77 2.12
N THR A 362 3.03 1.38 3.28
CA THR A 362 2.21 2.54 3.66
C THR A 362 2.43 3.55 2.54
N LEU A 363 1.35 3.95 1.89
CA LEU A 363 1.43 5.05 0.95
C LEU A 363 1.83 6.26 1.78
N GLN A 364 3.13 6.56 1.79
CA GLN A 364 3.67 7.70 2.48
C GLN A 364 3.83 8.79 1.45
N CYS A 365 3.06 9.86 1.66
CA CYS A 365 3.24 11.09 0.93
C CYS A 365 4.14 11.99 1.78
N ARG A 366 5.26 12.41 1.20
CA ARG A 366 6.19 13.35 1.83
C ARG A 366 6.53 14.49 0.89
N PHE A 367 6.87 15.65 1.42
CA PHE A 367 7.46 16.69 0.58
C PHE A 367 8.82 16.20 0.08
N ILE A 368 9.09 16.44 -1.19
CA ILE A 368 10.38 16.07 -1.80
C ILE A 368 11.52 16.90 -1.18
N ASP A 369 11.20 18.04 -0.60
CA ASP A 369 12.13 19.06 -0.09
C ASP A 369 12.67 18.77 1.31
N GLU A 370 12.22 17.71 1.99
CA GLU A 370 12.64 17.36 3.35
C GLU A 370 14.09 16.86 3.47
N ALA A 371 14.79 16.64 2.35
CA ALA A 371 16.13 16.03 2.36
C ALA A 371 17.26 16.84 1.68
N THR A 372 16.98 17.99 1.02
CA THR A 372 17.98 18.63 0.12
C THR A 372 17.84 20.14 0.01
N GLN A 373 18.97 20.87 -0.02
CA GLN A 373 19.01 22.27 -0.46
C GLN A 373 18.78 22.31 -1.98
N CYS A 374 17.58 22.69 -2.41
CA CYS A 374 17.25 22.89 -3.82
C CYS A 374 17.72 24.29 -4.28
N ARG A 375 18.44 24.39 -5.42
CA ARG A 375 18.79 25.69 -6.06
C ARG A 375 18.29 25.73 -7.50
N ASN A 376 17.96 26.93 -8.00
CA ASN A 376 17.66 27.19 -9.41
C ASN A 376 18.93 27.05 -10.26
N LEU A 377 18.85 26.32 -11.37
CA LEU A 377 19.90 26.26 -12.39
C LEU A 377 19.73 27.42 -13.38
N VAL A 378 20.74 28.29 -13.45
CA VAL A 378 20.90 29.25 -14.55
C VAL A 378 22.17 28.86 -15.30
N PHE A 379 22.03 28.43 -16.55
CA PHE A 379 23.14 28.25 -17.48
C PHE A 379 22.92 29.17 -18.69
N ASP A 380 23.91 30.04 -18.96
CA ASP A 380 24.08 30.84 -20.18
C ASP A 380 22.87 31.65 -20.68
N GLY A 381 22.07 32.21 -19.78
CA GLY A 381 21.10 33.26 -20.12
C GLY A 381 19.87 32.79 -20.93
N THR A 382 19.66 31.49 -21.05
CA THR A 382 18.38 30.92 -21.50
C THR A 382 17.75 30.13 -20.36
N GLU A 383 16.56 30.58 -19.91
CA GLU A 383 15.71 29.80 -19.00
C GLU A 383 15.41 28.44 -19.64
N VAL A 384 15.94 27.38 -19.04
CA VAL A 384 15.52 26.01 -19.35
C VAL A 384 14.39 25.71 -18.38
N ASN A 385 13.18 25.56 -18.90
CA ASN A 385 11.99 25.21 -18.12
C ASN A 385 12.28 24.04 -17.16
N SER A 386 12.20 24.34 -15.86
CA SER A 386 11.87 23.39 -14.79
C SER A 386 12.77 22.16 -14.61
N GLN A 387 14.10 22.29 -14.67
CA GLN A 387 15.00 21.25 -14.15
C GLN A 387 15.54 21.63 -12.77
N TRP A 388 15.10 20.89 -11.75
CA TRP A 388 15.56 21.03 -10.37
C TRP A 388 16.67 20.00 -10.11
N THR A 389 17.87 20.45 -9.73
CA THR A 389 18.91 19.55 -9.21
C THR A 389 18.90 19.58 -7.69
N CYS A 390 18.58 18.43 -7.09
CA CYS A 390 18.63 18.23 -5.65
C CYS A 390 19.92 17.47 -5.30
N GLU A 391 20.88 18.12 -4.66
CA GLU A 391 22.05 17.41 -4.12
C GLU A 391 21.81 16.97 -2.66
N PRO A 392 22.15 15.71 -2.29
CA PRO A 392 22.13 15.27 -0.91
C PRO A 392 23.09 16.09 -0.03
N LEU A 393 22.67 16.47 1.19
CA LEU A 393 23.55 17.11 2.17
C LEU A 393 24.80 16.24 2.43
N ARG A 394 25.98 16.87 2.54
CA ARG A 394 27.26 16.19 2.78
C ARG A 394 27.17 15.31 4.03
N GLY A 395 27.11 14.00 3.85
CA GLY A 395 26.97 13.00 4.93
C GLY A 395 25.63 12.26 4.96
N SER A 396 24.66 12.58 4.10
CA SER A 396 23.42 11.80 3.99
C SER A 396 23.63 10.57 3.11
N ARG A 397 23.05 9.42 3.52
CA ARG A 397 23.13 8.14 2.79
C ARG A 397 22.05 7.97 1.71
N ALA A 398 21.42 9.07 1.28
CA ALA A 398 20.38 9.04 0.25
C ALA A 398 21.02 9.00 -1.15
N LEU A 399 21.40 7.80 -1.59
CA LEU A 399 21.81 7.52 -2.97
C LEU A 399 20.57 7.25 -3.84
N ASP A 400 19.78 8.28 -4.15
CA ASP A 400 19.03 8.41 -5.41
C ASP A 400 18.10 9.64 -5.35
N ALA A 401 18.69 10.81 -5.57
CA ALA A 401 17.99 11.92 -6.19
C ALA A 401 18.38 11.93 -7.68
N ARG A 402 17.91 10.94 -8.44
CA ARG A 402 18.04 11.00 -9.90
C ARG A 402 16.97 11.93 -10.48
N PRO A 403 17.32 12.69 -11.53
CA PRO A 403 16.44 13.67 -12.18
C PRO A 403 15.31 12.94 -12.90
N TYR A 404 14.09 13.47 -12.79
CA TYR A 404 12.97 13.19 -13.70
C TYR A 404 12.82 14.35 -14.67
#